data_AF-A0A935JZN4-F1
#
_entry.id   AF-A0A935JZN4-F1
#
_cell.length_a   1.000
_cell.length_b   1.000
_cell.length_c   1.000
_cell.angle_alpha   90.00
_cell.angle_beta   90.00
_cell.angle_gamma   90.00
#
_symmetry.space_group_name_H-M   'P 1'
#
loop_
_entity.id
_entity.type
_entity.pdbx_description
1 polymer ?
#
loop_
_entity_poly.entity_id
_entity_poly.type
_entity_poly.pdbx_seq_one_letter_code
_entity_poly.pdbx_strand_id
1 'polypeptide(L)'
;MTSAESVVREFGENTKQLAIDTAEEQGIVLDDAFYARCRAVNQAMVAILDEEQGAPAEIDQQTAELGEQFLASFGENQRNLVWLFIGCQAGFNLLSDGLYVAALESFGLVRSVAGQFKNKKGDFRAIFAAYGRTGLDKRHEPNRKLKDWTINLYEIGKYKSVKQFAKTVENDVLVEAKTLGAKINHYSARDTIATWIYGHKKSKSSP
;
A
#
# COMPACT_ATOMS: atom_id res chain seq x y z
N MET A 1 30.23 -0.75 19.54
CA MET A 1 29.25 -0.28 18.55
C MET A 1 28.22 -1.38 18.37
N THR A 2 26.95 -1.11 18.63
CA THR A 2 25.86 -2.05 18.36
C THR A 2 25.66 -2.16 16.84
N SER A 3 25.54 -3.39 16.32
CA SER A 3 25.33 -3.61 14.89
C SER A 3 23.90 -3.22 14.49
N ALA A 4 23.70 -2.84 13.22
CA ALA A 4 22.35 -2.55 12.69
C ALA A 4 21.40 -3.74 12.89
N GLU A 5 21.90 -4.96 12.71
CA GLU A 5 21.15 -6.19 13.00
C GLU A 5 20.68 -6.25 14.45
N SER A 6 21.56 -5.97 15.41
CA SER A 6 21.20 -5.99 16.84
C SER A 6 20.10 -4.99 17.17
N VAL A 7 20.15 -3.78 16.60
CA VAL A 7 19.14 -2.74 16.82
C VAL A 7 17.79 -3.14 16.22
N VAL A 8 17.79 -3.67 14.99
CA VAL A 8 16.56 -4.11 14.32
C VAL A 8 15.97 -5.35 14.99
N ARG A 9 16.81 -6.27 15.48
CA ARG A 9 16.39 -7.44 16.25
C ARG A 9 15.70 -7.04 17.54
N GLU A 10 16.30 -6.13 18.30
CA GLU A 10 15.71 -5.60 19.54
C GLU A 10 14.35 -4.91 19.26
N PHE A 11 14.27 -4.12 18.19
CA PHE A 11 13.00 -3.52 17.75
C PHE A 11 11.95 -4.59 17.38
N GLY A 12 12.36 -5.65 16.70
CA GLY A 12 11.53 -6.79 16.34
C GLY A 12 10.98 -7.53 17.56
N GLU A 13 11.83 -7.87 18.54
CA GLU A 13 11.40 -8.55 19.77
C GLU A 13 10.43 -7.70 20.59
N ASN A 14 10.71 -6.39 20.72
CA ASN A 14 9.80 -5.45 21.37
C ASN A 14 8.46 -5.33 20.63
N THR A 15 8.45 -5.54 19.31
CA THR A 15 7.24 -5.50 18.48
C THR A 15 6.44 -6.80 18.60
N LYS A 16 7.13 -7.94 18.68
CA LYS A 16 6.52 -9.24 18.96
C LYS A 16 5.85 -9.26 20.32
N GLN A 17 6.50 -8.73 21.35
CA GLN A 17 5.90 -8.64 22.68
C GLN A 17 4.64 -7.76 22.66
N LEU A 18 4.68 -6.61 21.98
CA LEU A 18 3.50 -5.76 21.82
C LEU A 18 2.32 -6.50 21.15
N ALA A 19 2.59 -7.34 20.14
CA ALA A 19 1.57 -8.14 19.48
C ALA A 19 0.95 -9.18 20.43
N ILE A 20 1.78 -9.83 21.25
CA ILE A 20 1.35 -10.77 22.30
C ILE A 20 0.45 -10.06 23.30
N ASP A 21 0.91 -8.97 23.90
CA ASP A 21 0.16 -8.19 24.89
C ASP A 21 -1.20 -7.74 24.31
N THR A 22 -1.20 -7.30 23.05
CA THR A 22 -2.43 -6.86 22.37
C THR A 22 -3.40 -8.03 22.18
N ALA A 23 -2.92 -9.23 21.83
CA ALA A 23 -3.78 -10.39 21.68
C ALA A 23 -4.37 -10.86 23.03
N GLU A 24 -3.57 -10.84 24.10
CA GLU A 24 -4.01 -11.16 25.46
C GLU A 24 -5.07 -10.16 25.95
N GLU A 25 -4.87 -8.86 25.73
CA GLU A 25 -5.84 -7.80 26.05
C GLU A 25 -7.18 -7.99 25.32
N GLN A 26 -7.16 -8.62 24.13
CA GLN A 26 -8.36 -8.96 23.36
C GLN A 26 -8.93 -10.35 23.69
N GLY A 27 -8.37 -11.05 24.68
CA GLY A 27 -8.82 -12.36 25.13
C GLY A 27 -8.54 -13.50 24.15
N ILE A 28 -7.54 -13.33 23.26
CA ILE A 28 -7.11 -14.41 22.37
C ILE A 28 -6.15 -15.34 23.09
N VAL A 29 -6.41 -16.64 22.98
CA VAL A 29 -5.49 -17.69 23.42
C VAL A 29 -4.46 -17.93 22.31
N LEU A 30 -3.19 -17.70 22.62
CA LEU A 30 -2.05 -17.89 21.72
C LEU A 30 -1.50 -19.33 21.83
N ASP A 31 -2.30 -20.31 21.41
CA ASP A 31 -1.91 -21.71 21.38
C ASP A 31 -1.27 -22.14 20.05
N ASP A 32 -0.76 -23.37 19.99
CA ASP A 32 -0.17 -23.94 18.77
C ASP A 32 -1.15 -23.91 17.59
N ALA A 33 -2.44 -24.07 17.88
CA ALA A 33 -3.49 -24.01 16.87
C ALA A 33 -3.63 -22.59 16.29
N PHE A 34 -3.51 -21.54 17.11
CA PHE A 34 -3.50 -20.15 16.66
C PHE A 34 -2.32 -19.90 15.72
N TYR A 35 -1.11 -20.33 16.09
CA TYR A 35 0.07 -20.16 15.25
C TYR A 35 0.00 -21.00 13.97
N ALA A 36 -0.55 -22.21 14.03
CA ALA A 36 -0.78 -23.03 12.84
C ALA A 36 -1.73 -22.33 11.85
N ARG A 37 -2.80 -21.72 12.36
CA ARG A 37 -3.74 -20.95 11.53
C ARG A 37 -3.09 -19.68 10.96
N CYS A 38 -2.26 -18.97 11.73
CA CYS A 38 -1.50 -17.82 11.22
C CYS A 38 -0.58 -18.22 10.05
N ARG A 39 0.12 -19.35 10.19
CA ARG A 39 0.98 -19.88 9.11
C ARG A 39 0.16 -20.24 7.87
N ALA A 40 -0.99 -20.88 8.07
CA ALA A 40 -1.86 -21.26 6.96
C ALA A 40 -2.38 -20.06 6.17
N VAL A 41 -2.81 -19.00 6.88
CA VAL A 41 -3.21 -17.73 6.24
C VAL A 41 -2.04 -17.10 5.49
N ASN A 42 -0.86 -17.06 6.08
CA ASN A 42 0.33 -16.51 5.42
C ASN A 42 0.69 -17.29 4.14
N GLN A 43 0.66 -18.61 4.19
CA GLN A 43 0.91 -19.46 3.02
C GLN A 43 -0.14 -19.25 1.94
N ALA A 44 -1.42 -19.17 2.31
CA ALA A 44 -2.49 -18.89 1.37
C ALA A 44 -2.29 -17.55 0.65
N MET A 45 -1.86 -16.51 1.36
CA MET A 45 -1.55 -15.22 0.77
C MET A 45 -0.35 -15.26 -0.17
N VAL A 46 0.73 -15.94 0.23
CA VAL A 46 1.92 -16.07 -0.62
C VAL A 46 1.55 -16.72 -1.94
N ALA A 47 0.76 -17.80 -1.88
CA ALA A 47 0.28 -18.46 -3.09
C ALA A 47 -0.64 -17.56 -3.96
N ILE A 48 -1.52 -16.74 -3.38
CA ILE A 48 -2.29 -15.75 -4.15
C ILE A 48 -1.36 -14.75 -4.86
N LEU A 49 -0.33 -14.26 -4.16
CA LEU A 49 0.64 -13.33 -4.72
C LEU A 49 1.49 -13.97 -5.82
N ASP A 50 1.85 -15.25 -5.65
CA ASP A 50 2.59 -16.02 -6.65
C ASP A 50 1.72 -16.22 -7.91
N GLU A 51 0.44 -16.57 -7.76
CA GLU A 51 -0.50 -16.68 -8.87
C GLU A 51 -0.67 -15.35 -9.62
N GLU A 52 -0.81 -14.23 -8.90
CA GLU A 52 -0.86 -12.89 -9.50
C GLU A 52 0.42 -12.53 -10.29
N GLN A 53 1.57 -13.09 -9.89
CA GLN A 53 2.85 -12.91 -10.57
C GLN A 53 3.10 -13.95 -11.67
N GLY A 54 2.15 -14.86 -11.92
CA GLY A 54 2.26 -15.93 -12.91
C GLY A 54 3.18 -17.08 -12.48
N ALA A 55 3.51 -17.17 -11.19
CA ALA A 55 4.19 -18.30 -10.59
C ALA A 55 3.17 -19.37 -10.15
N PRO A 56 3.53 -20.67 -10.18
CA PRO A 56 2.66 -21.73 -9.72
C PRO A 56 2.45 -21.60 -8.20
N ALA A 57 1.20 -21.39 -7.81
CA ALA A 57 0.78 -21.41 -6.42
C ALA A 57 0.64 -22.85 -5.93
N GLU A 58 1.45 -23.26 -4.96
CA GLU A 58 1.30 -24.54 -4.27
C GLU A 58 0.84 -24.30 -2.83
N ILE A 59 -0.41 -24.65 -2.56
CA ILE A 59 -0.95 -24.75 -1.20
C ILE A 59 -1.45 -26.19 -1.03
N ASP A 60 -0.97 -26.89 0.00
CA ASP A 60 -1.52 -28.20 0.32
C ASP A 60 -2.96 -28.08 0.85
N GLN A 61 -3.76 -29.12 0.65
CA GLN A 61 -5.18 -29.10 0.99
C GLN A 61 -5.44 -28.78 2.47
N GLN A 62 -4.59 -29.25 3.38
CA GLN A 62 -4.74 -29.02 4.82
C GLN A 62 -4.52 -27.54 5.16
N THR A 63 -3.56 -26.89 4.52
CA THR A 63 -3.29 -25.45 4.66
C THR A 63 -4.42 -24.60 4.11
N ALA A 64 -4.99 -24.95 2.96
CA ALA A 64 -6.15 -24.26 2.39
C ALA A 64 -7.38 -24.36 3.32
N GLU A 65 -7.69 -25.56 3.81
CA GLU A 65 -8.81 -25.81 4.73
C GLU A 65 -8.62 -25.06 6.06
N LEU A 66 -7.40 -25.02 6.62
CA LEU A 66 -7.09 -24.25 7.83
C LEU A 66 -7.25 -22.73 7.61
N GLY A 67 -6.84 -22.23 6.44
CA GLY A 67 -7.00 -20.82 6.07
C GLY A 67 -8.47 -20.42 5.94
N GLU A 68 -9.29 -21.24 5.26
CA GLU A 68 -10.73 -21.01 5.12
C GLU A 68 -11.46 -21.10 6.46
N GLN A 69 -11.19 -22.13 7.25
CA GLN A 69 -11.73 -22.27 8.60
C GLN A 69 -11.36 -21.06 9.45
N PHE A 70 -10.12 -20.60 9.37
CA PHE A 70 -9.69 -19.40 10.09
C PHE A 70 -10.45 -18.14 9.63
N LEU A 71 -10.65 -17.93 8.33
CA LEU A 71 -11.40 -16.78 7.82
C LEU A 71 -12.89 -16.81 8.19
N ALA A 72 -13.48 -18.01 8.25
CA ALA A 72 -14.89 -18.22 8.58
C ALA A 72 -15.19 -18.15 10.09
N SER A 73 -14.25 -18.57 10.94
CA SER A 73 -14.46 -18.76 12.38
C SER A 73 -14.18 -17.52 13.23
N PHE A 74 -13.40 -16.57 12.71
CA PHE A 74 -12.89 -15.46 13.51
C PHE A 74 -13.63 -14.14 13.23
N GLY A 75 -14.00 -13.44 14.30
CA GLY A 75 -14.51 -12.06 14.23
C GLY A 75 -13.46 -11.12 13.62
N GLU A 76 -13.90 -9.96 13.10
CA GLU A 76 -13.03 -8.98 12.43
C GLU A 76 -11.79 -8.61 13.25
N ASN A 77 -11.94 -8.41 14.56
CA ASN A 77 -10.84 -8.11 15.47
C ASN A 77 -9.81 -9.24 15.57
N GLN A 78 -10.24 -10.49 15.55
CA GLN A 78 -9.33 -11.62 15.69
C GLN A 78 -8.60 -11.92 14.39
N ARG A 79 -9.26 -11.70 13.23
CA ARG A 79 -8.59 -11.68 11.92
C ARG A 79 -7.53 -10.58 11.85
N ASN A 80 -7.85 -9.40 12.38
CA ASN A 80 -6.92 -8.28 12.43
C ASN A 80 -5.71 -8.52 13.35
N LEU A 81 -5.86 -9.32 14.41
CA LEU A 81 -4.75 -9.71 15.28
C LEU A 81 -3.80 -10.69 14.61
N VAL A 82 -4.28 -11.57 13.74
CA VAL A 82 -3.40 -12.48 12.98
C VAL A 82 -2.43 -11.74 12.06
N TRP A 83 -2.84 -10.58 11.53
CA TRP A 83 -1.93 -9.71 10.78
C TRP A 83 -0.73 -9.22 11.62
N LEU A 84 -0.87 -9.09 12.94
CA LEU A 84 0.26 -8.75 13.81
C LEU A 84 1.32 -9.85 13.81
N PHE A 85 0.89 -11.11 13.92
CA PHE A 85 1.81 -12.25 14.00
C PHE A 85 2.42 -12.57 12.64
N ILE A 86 1.65 -12.48 11.56
CA ILE A 86 2.17 -12.61 10.19
C ILE A 86 3.20 -11.51 9.89
N GLY A 87 2.88 -10.25 10.21
CA GLY A 87 3.80 -9.12 10.01
C GLY A 87 5.08 -9.24 10.83
N CYS A 88 4.99 -9.74 12.08
CA CYS A 88 6.16 -10.04 12.90
C CYS A 88 7.03 -11.13 12.27
N GLN A 89 6.43 -12.24 11.84
CA GLN A 89 7.15 -13.34 11.19
C GLN A 89 7.86 -12.86 9.92
N ALA A 90 7.17 -12.09 9.07
CA ALA A 90 7.76 -11.50 7.88
C ALA A 90 8.96 -10.59 8.22
N GLY A 91 8.83 -9.73 9.25
CA GLY A 91 9.92 -8.87 9.71
C GLY A 91 11.16 -9.65 10.16
N PHE A 92 10.99 -10.76 10.87
CA PHE A 92 12.11 -11.62 11.28
C PHE A 92 12.76 -12.38 10.12
N ASN A 93 11.97 -12.84 9.14
CA ASN A 93 12.51 -13.46 7.93
C ASN A 93 13.35 -12.45 7.12
N LEU A 94 12.84 -11.24 6.93
CA LEU A 94 13.56 -10.15 6.25
C LEU A 94 14.84 -9.78 7.01
N LEU A 95 14.80 -9.78 8.34
CA LEU A 95 15.98 -9.55 9.17
C LEU A 95 17.04 -10.65 8.98
N SER A 96 16.64 -11.93 8.93
CA SER A 96 17.59 -13.03 8.67
C SER A 96 18.22 -12.95 7.28
N ASP A 97 17.50 -12.37 6.31
CA ASP A 97 17.99 -12.14 4.96
C ASP A 97 18.86 -10.85 4.84
N GLY A 98 19.09 -10.14 5.95
CA GLY A 98 19.85 -8.89 5.98
C GLY A 98 19.10 -7.68 5.40
N LEU A 99 17.79 -7.80 5.17
CA LEU A 99 16.92 -6.75 4.62
C LEU A 99 16.39 -5.84 5.73
N TYR A 100 17.29 -5.11 6.40
CA TYR A 100 17.00 -4.35 7.62
C TYR A 100 15.88 -3.30 7.47
N VAL A 101 15.83 -2.58 6.35
CA VAL A 101 14.80 -1.55 6.10
C VAL A 101 13.43 -2.20 5.94
N ALA A 102 13.35 -3.28 5.15
CA ALA A 102 12.10 -4.00 4.94
C ALA A 102 11.62 -4.65 6.25
N ALA A 103 12.54 -5.19 7.07
CA ALA A 103 12.22 -5.71 8.40
C ALA A 103 11.62 -4.62 9.30
N LEU A 104 12.21 -3.41 9.33
CA LEU A 104 11.69 -2.26 10.08
C LEU A 104 10.31 -1.82 9.57
N GLU A 105 10.06 -1.85 8.27
CA GLU A 105 8.74 -1.56 7.70
C GLU A 105 7.68 -2.57 8.15
N SER A 106 8.01 -3.87 8.11
CA SER A 106 7.12 -4.92 8.62
C SER A 106 6.84 -4.75 10.12
N PHE A 107 7.85 -4.54 10.95
CA PHE A 107 7.66 -4.30 12.38
C PHE A 107 6.89 -3.00 12.65
N GLY A 108 7.16 -1.93 11.90
CA GLY A 108 6.43 -0.65 11.99
C GLY A 108 4.94 -0.81 11.68
N LEU A 109 4.59 -1.62 10.68
CA LEU A 109 3.21 -1.97 10.37
C LEU A 109 2.55 -2.68 11.56
N VAL A 110 3.19 -3.72 12.12
CA VAL A 110 2.66 -4.44 13.30
C VAL A 110 2.39 -3.48 14.46
N ARG A 111 3.34 -2.61 14.82
CA ARG A 111 3.15 -1.65 15.92
C ARG A 111 2.01 -0.67 15.64
N SER A 112 1.87 -0.22 14.40
CA SER A 112 0.75 0.64 13.98
C SER A 112 -0.58 -0.07 14.22
N VAL A 113 -0.73 -1.31 13.75
CA VAL A 113 -1.95 -2.11 13.92
C VAL A 113 -2.24 -2.39 15.40
N ALA A 114 -1.23 -2.78 16.18
CA ALA A 114 -1.37 -3.03 17.62
C ALA A 114 -1.83 -1.76 18.37
N GLY A 115 -1.29 -0.60 18.02
CA GLY A 115 -1.72 0.69 18.58
C GLY A 115 -3.20 1.02 18.31
N GLN A 116 -3.77 0.54 17.20
CA GLN A 116 -5.19 0.76 16.89
C GLN A 116 -6.11 -0.08 17.77
N PHE A 117 -5.74 -1.33 18.06
CA PHE A 117 -6.46 -2.17 19.01
C PHE A 117 -6.50 -1.54 20.40
N LYS A 118 -5.34 -1.04 20.87
CA LYS A 118 -5.24 -0.38 22.18
C LYS A 118 -6.06 0.90 22.27
N ASN A 119 -6.21 1.64 21.17
CA ASN A 119 -6.96 2.90 21.14
C ASN A 119 -8.47 2.75 20.90
N LYS A 120 -9.00 1.53 20.71
CA LYS A 120 -10.42 1.22 20.41
C LYS A 120 -11.05 2.09 19.30
N LYS A 121 -10.22 2.67 18.43
CA LYS A 121 -10.60 3.61 17.38
C LYS A 121 -9.94 3.16 16.10
N GLY A 122 -10.71 2.62 15.18
CA GLY A 122 -10.28 2.55 13.80
C GLY A 122 -10.63 1.23 13.15
N ASP A 123 -11.71 1.27 12.37
CA ASP A 123 -11.89 0.41 11.22
C ASP A 123 -10.56 0.35 10.42
N PHE A 124 -9.93 -0.82 10.46
CA PHE A 124 -8.64 -1.10 9.83
C PHE A 124 -8.65 -0.74 8.33
N ARG A 125 -9.81 -0.85 7.68
CA ARG A 125 -10.00 -0.48 6.27
C ARG A 125 -9.84 1.02 6.06
N ALA A 126 -10.27 1.86 7.00
CA ALA A 126 -10.11 3.31 6.88
C ALA A 126 -8.64 3.73 6.91
N ILE A 127 -7.80 3.01 7.66
CA ILE A 127 -6.37 3.28 7.79
C ILE A 127 -5.62 2.78 6.55
N PHE A 128 -5.87 1.55 6.10
CA PHE A 128 -5.32 1.07 4.83
C PHE A 128 -5.79 1.91 3.65
N ALA A 129 -7.04 2.38 3.65
CA ALA A 129 -7.52 3.33 2.67
C ALA A 129 -6.76 4.67 2.76
N ALA A 130 -6.45 5.17 3.96
CA ALA A 130 -5.70 6.42 4.13
C ALA A 130 -4.21 6.30 3.73
N TYR A 131 -3.53 5.22 4.12
CA TYR A 131 -2.14 4.96 3.72
C TYR A 131 -2.03 4.57 2.24
N GLY A 132 -2.97 3.76 1.73
CA GLY A 132 -3.12 3.45 0.31
C GLY A 132 -3.37 4.71 -0.51
N ARG A 133 -4.24 5.62 -0.03
CA ARG A 133 -4.42 6.95 -0.62
C ARG A 133 -3.14 7.77 -0.57
N THR A 134 -2.41 7.79 0.55
CA THR A 134 -1.15 8.54 0.67
C THR A 134 -0.08 8.01 -0.30
N GLY A 135 0.02 6.69 -0.47
CA GLY A 135 0.91 6.07 -1.45
C GLY A 135 0.50 6.35 -2.90
N LEU A 136 -0.80 6.23 -3.21
CA LEU A 136 -1.36 6.63 -4.50
C LEU A 136 -1.16 8.12 -4.77
N ASP A 137 -1.34 8.96 -3.76
CA ASP A 137 -1.19 10.40 -3.82
C ASP A 137 0.24 10.78 -4.17
N LYS A 138 1.24 10.16 -3.53
CA LYS A 138 2.65 10.35 -3.85
C LYS A 138 2.98 9.85 -5.27
N ARG A 139 2.44 8.69 -5.68
CA ARG A 139 2.64 8.13 -7.03
C ARG A 139 2.03 9.01 -8.12
N HIS A 140 0.92 9.70 -7.84
CA HIS A 140 0.21 10.54 -8.80
C HIS A 140 0.51 12.03 -8.67
N GLU A 141 1.26 12.46 -7.65
CA GLU A 141 1.64 13.85 -7.44
C GLU A 141 2.36 14.47 -8.65
N PRO A 142 3.36 13.82 -9.29
CA PRO A 142 3.96 14.32 -10.53
C PRO A 142 2.95 14.59 -11.64
N ASN A 143 2.01 13.66 -11.87
CA ASN A 143 0.99 13.79 -12.91
C ASN A 143 -0.03 14.90 -12.58
N ARG A 144 -0.34 15.12 -11.29
CA ARG A 144 -1.18 16.26 -10.86
C ARG A 144 -0.50 17.59 -11.12
N LYS A 145 0.77 17.73 -10.72
CA LYS A 145 1.57 18.95 -10.97
C LYS A 145 1.66 19.26 -12.46
N LEU A 146 1.93 18.25 -13.28
CA LEU A 146 1.98 18.39 -14.74
C LEU A 146 0.62 18.84 -15.31
N LYS A 147 -0.48 18.25 -14.85
CA LYS A 147 -1.82 18.62 -15.27
C LYS A 147 -2.14 20.08 -14.89
N ASP A 148 -1.87 20.47 -13.65
CA ASP A 148 -2.15 21.82 -13.16
C ASP A 148 -1.31 22.87 -13.90
N TRP A 149 -0.03 22.58 -14.13
CA TRP A 149 0.86 23.40 -14.95
C TRP A 149 0.32 23.55 -16.39
N THR A 150 -0.12 22.46 -17.01
CA THR A 150 -0.69 22.45 -18.37
C THR A 150 -1.98 23.27 -18.45
N ILE A 151 -2.85 23.17 -17.43
CA ILE A 151 -4.07 23.97 -17.33
C ILE A 151 -3.74 25.45 -17.17
N ASN A 152 -2.78 25.80 -16.33
CA ASN A 152 -2.36 27.19 -16.15
C ASN A 152 -1.83 27.80 -17.46
N LEU A 153 -1.01 27.06 -18.21
CA LEU A 153 -0.57 27.48 -19.55
C LEU A 153 -1.74 27.74 -20.50
N TYR A 154 -2.76 26.87 -20.46
CA TYR A 154 -3.97 27.04 -21.27
C TYR A 154 -4.76 28.30 -20.89
N GLU A 155 -4.84 28.64 -19.62
CA GLU A 155 -5.56 29.83 -19.13
C GLU A 155 -4.85 31.14 -19.45
N ILE A 156 -3.51 31.14 -19.44
CA ILE A 156 -2.69 32.31 -19.78
C ILE A 156 -2.70 32.57 -21.29
N GLY A 157 -2.67 31.50 -22.10
CA GLY A 157 -2.56 31.64 -23.55
C GLY A 157 -3.89 31.86 -24.26
N LYS A 158 -3.85 32.62 -25.36
CA LYS A 158 -5.02 32.87 -26.22
C LYS A 158 -5.09 31.83 -27.33
N TYR A 159 -5.68 30.68 -27.03
CA TYR A 159 -5.86 29.59 -27.99
C TYR A 159 -7.29 29.53 -28.54
N LYS A 160 -7.45 29.30 -29.85
CA LYS A 160 -8.78 29.25 -30.48
C LYS A 160 -9.56 27.98 -30.11
N SER A 161 -8.85 26.90 -29.78
CA SER A 161 -9.47 25.65 -29.32
C SER A 161 -8.52 24.84 -28.42
N VAL A 162 -9.10 23.91 -27.66
CA VAL A 162 -8.35 22.96 -26.82
C VAL A 162 -7.44 22.07 -27.67
N LYS A 163 -7.91 21.60 -28.84
CA LYS A 163 -7.11 20.78 -29.75
C LYS A 163 -5.92 21.55 -30.34
N GLN A 164 -6.11 22.84 -30.64
CA GLN A 164 -5.01 23.69 -31.08
C GLN A 164 -3.96 23.83 -29.98
N PHE A 165 -4.38 24.14 -28.75
CA PHE A 165 -3.48 24.21 -27.61
C PHE A 165 -2.69 22.92 -27.43
N ALA A 166 -3.38 21.78 -27.35
CA ALA A 166 -2.77 20.47 -27.10
C ALA A 166 -1.71 20.12 -28.15
N LYS A 167 -1.94 20.49 -29.43
CA LYS A 167 -0.94 20.33 -30.49
C LYS A 167 0.26 21.26 -30.32
N THR A 168 0.04 22.50 -29.89
CA THR A 168 1.10 23.51 -29.74
C THR A 168 2.06 23.18 -28.59
N VAL A 169 1.53 22.77 -27.44
CA VAL A 169 2.34 22.58 -26.21
C VAL A 169 2.79 21.13 -25.99
N GLU A 170 2.49 20.22 -26.90
CA GLU A 170 2.74 18.77 -26.76
C GLU A 170 4.17 18.45 -26.34
N ASN A 171 5.15 19.04 -27.04
CA ASN A 171 6.56 18.83 -26.76
C ASN A 171 6.98 19.44 -25.42
N ASP A 172 6.49 20.64 -25.10
CA ASP A 172 6.81 21.33 -23.84
C ASP A 172 6.27 20.53 -22.65
N VAL A 173 5.06 19.99 -22.76
CA VAL A 173 4.45 19.11 -21.75
C VAL A 173 5.24 17.81 -21.60
N LEU A 174 5.75 17.22 -22.69
CA LEU A 174 6.58 16.02 -22.62
C LEU A 174 7.93 16.28 -21.94
N VAL A 175 8.54 17.43 -22.17
CA VAL A 175 9.77 17.86 -21.50
C VAL A 175 9.51 18.07 -20.01
N GLU A 176 8.47 18.83 -19.66
CA GLU A 176 8.10 19.10 -18.28
C GLU A 176 7.72 17.81 -17.53
N ALA A 177 7.05 16.87 -18.21
CA ALA A 177 6.73 15.56 -17.64
C ALA A 177 7.98 14.81 -17.19
N LYS A 178 9.05 14.85 -18.00
CA LYS A 178 10.33 14.21 -17.67
C LYS A 178 10.98 14.90 -16.47
N THR A 179 10.94 16.23 -16.40
CA THR A 179 11.48 17.01 -15.27
C THR A 179 10.75 16.69 -13.96
N LEU A 180 9.44 16.55 -14.00
CA LEU A 180 8.62 16.26 -12.82
C LEU A 180 8.59 14.78 -12.42
N GLY A 181 9.13 13.87 -13.26
CA GLY A 181 9.00 12.42 -13.08
C GLY A 181 7.57 11.91 -13.36
N ALA A 182 6.77 12.67 -14.10
CA ALA A 182 5.43 12.33 -14.52
C ALA A 182 5.46 11.32 -15.68
N LYS A 183 4.52 10.37 -15.68
CA LYS A 183 4.39 9.37 -16.75
C LYS A 183 3.26 9.78 -17.68
N ILE A 184 3.62 10.29 -18.85
CA ILE A 184 2.71 10.54 -19.97
C ILE A 184 3.22 9.79 -21.19
N ASN A 185 2.32 9.12 -21.91
CA ASN A 185 2.67 8.41 -23.12
C ASN A 185 2.77 9.40 -24.28
N HIS A 186 3.90 9.40 -24.98
CA HIS A 186 4.14 10.23 -26.16
C HIS A 186 3.05 10.03 -27.24
N TYR A 187 2.58 8.80 -27.45
CA TYR A 187 1.60 8.50 -28.50
C TYR A 187 0.21 9.07 -28.22
N SER A 188 -0.11 9.35 -26.95
CA SER A 188 -1.43 9.85 -26.52
C SER A 188 -1.35 11.19 -25.80
N ALA A 189 -0.19 11.87 -25.83
CA ALA A 189 0.06 13.09 -25.06
C ALA A 189 -0.96 14.19 -25.43
N ARG A 190 -1.19 14.41 -26.73
CA ARG A 190 -2.15 15.39 -27.23
C ARG A 190 -3.58 15.12 -26.73
N ASP A 191 -4.05 13.89 -26.81
CA ASP A 191 -5.39 13.53 -26.35
C ASP A 191 -5.53 13.64 -24.83
N THR A 192 -4.46 13.29 -24.10
CA THR A 192 -4.38 13.43 -22.64
C THR A 192 -4.48 14.90 -22.22
N ILE A 193 -3.70 15.78 -22.85
CA ILE A 193 -3.73 17.23 -22.62
C ILE A 193 -5.12 17.80 -22.91
N ALA A 194 -5.71 17.43 -24.05
CA ALA A 194 -7.04 17.88 -24.42
C ALA A 194 -8.08 17.44 -23.39
N THR A 195 -8.02 16.18 -22.94
CA THR A 195 -8.92 15.60 -21.95
C THR A 195 -8.84 16.34 -20.62
N TRP A 196 -7.64 16.68 -20.14
CA TRP A 196 -7.46 17.46 -18.92
C TRP A 196 -8.14 18.82 -18.97
N ILE A 197 -8.01 19.54 -20.09
CA ILE A 197 -8.61 20.85 -20.26
C ILE A 197 -10.12 20.77 -20.41
N TYR A 198 -10.65 19.78 -21.15
CA TYR A 198 -12.09 19.56 -21.24
C TYR A 198 -12.69 19.25 -19.86
N GLY A 199 -12.04 18.42 -19.06
CA GLY A 199 -12.43 18.13 -17.68
C GLY A 199 -12.42 19.40 -16.81
N HIS A 200 -11.37 20.21 -16.91
CA HIS A 200 -11.26 21.49 -16.20
C HIS A 200 -12.38 22.47 -16.57
N LYS A 201 -12.65 22.66 -17.87
CA LYS A 201 -13.75 23.50 -18.34
C LYS A 201 -15.11 23.02 -17.81
N LYS A 202 -15.36 21.71 -17.83
CA LYS A 202 -16.60 21.11 -17.31
C LYS A 202 -16.77 21.36 -15.81
N SER A 203 -15.68 21.32 -15.05
CA SER A 203 -15.70 21.61 -13.61
C SER A 203 -16.00 23.08 -13.29
N LYS A 204 -15.53 24.02 -14.12
CA LYS A 204 -15.85 25.46 -13.97
C LYS A 204 -17.28 25.82 -14.41
N SER A 205 -17.92 25.00 -15.25
CA SER A 205 -19.28 25.23 -15.74
C SER A 205 -20.38 24.55 -14.91
N SER A 206 -20.01 23.79 -13.88
CA SER A 206 -20.98 23.18 -12.95
C SER A 206 -21.13 24.10 -11.73
N PRO A 207 -22.35 24.52 -11.36
CA PRO A 207 -22.61 25.43 -10.24
C PRO A 207 -22.28 24.80 -8.88
#